data_AF-A0A7K4GJR9-F1
#
_entry.id   AF-A0A7K4GJR9-F1
#
_cell.length_a   1.000
_cell.length_b   1.000
_cell.length_c   1.000
_cell.angle_alpha   90.00
_cell.angle_beta   90.00
_cell.angle_gamma   90.00
#
_symmetry.space_group_name_H-M   'P 1'
#
loop_
_entity.id
_entity.type
_entity.pdbx_description
1 polymer ?
#
loop_
_entity_poly.entity_id
_entity_poly.type
_entity_poly.pdbx_seq_one_letter_code
_entity_poly.pdbx_strand_id
1 'polypeptide(L)'
;MTRKEAWALQLDWLNIVSILRLDTIDQIPEVKREKVINKISKLYGPESLLSFKPSELDELVANELRELMRKELIMHARQKEKIEKQMKARMSPFKNQGVMRIDMNEIKDMNPDELMKFFSKQLMGKKKDDDQDDDNDKYSEDKNSYYI
;
A
#
# COMPACT_ATOMS: atom_id res chain seq x y z
N MET A 1 -19.60 10.59 -27.35
CA MET A 1 -19.85 9.13 -27.37
C MET A 1 -19.42 8.57 -28.71
N THR A 2 -18.38 7.74 -28.75
CA THR A 2 -18.04 6.97 -29.95
C THR A 2 -18.98 5.76 -30.03
N ARG A 3 -19.32 5.27 -31.23
CA ARG A 3 -20.22 4.10 -31.44
C ARG A 3 -19.85 2.85 -30.63
N LYS A 4 -18.62 2.78 -30.12
CA LYS A 4 -18.04 1.65 -29.37
C LYS A 4 -18.71 1.37 -28.03
N GLU A 5 -19.53 2.27 -27.50
CA GLU A 5 -20.16 2.14 -26.18
C GLU A 5 -21.69 2.26 -26.22
N ALA A 6 -22.31 2.20 -27.41
CA ALA A 6 -23.76 2.35 -27.54
C ALA A 6 -24.54 1.28 -26.75
N TRP A 7 -23.99 0.07 -26.61
CA TRP A 7 -24.56 -1.00 -25.81
C TRP A 7 -24.63 -0.65 -24.31
N ALA A 8 -23.70 0.17 -23.81
CA ALA A 8 -23.66 0.54 -22.39
C ALA A 8 -24.87 1.42 -21.99
N LEU A 9 -25.55 2.04 -22.96
CA LEU A 9 -26.80 2.77 -22.75
C LEU A 9 -27.99 1.85 -22.47
N GLN A 10 -27.88 0.56 -22.80
CA GLN A 10 -28.93 -0.43 -22.54
C GLN A 10 -28.88 -0.98 -21.11
N LEU A 11 -27.82 -0.66 -20.35
CA LEU A 11 -27.61 -1.17 -19.00
C LEU A 11 -28.58 -0.54 -18.01
N ASP A 12 -29.23 -1.38 -17.21
CA ASP A 12 -29.98 -0.93 -16.05
C ASP A 12 -29.08 -0.96 -14.81
N TRP A 13 -28.54 0.21 -14.48
CA TRP A 13 -27.68 0.35 -13.31
C TRP A 13 -28.37 0.04 -11.98
N LEU A 14 -29.70 0.20 -11.90
CA LEU A 14 -30.43 -0.17 -10.68
C LEU A 14 -30.50 -1.69 -10.54
N ASN A 15 -30.72 -2.41 -11.65
CA ASN A 15 -30.66 -3.85 -11.66
C ASN A 15 -29.25 -4.36 -11.32
N ILE A 16 -28.20 -3.77 -11.89
CA ILE A 16 -26.79 -4.11 -11.58
C ILE A 16 -26.49 -3.91 -10.09
N VAL A 17 -26.91 -2.79 -9.51
CA VAL A 17 -26.77 -2.49 -8.07
C VAL A 17 -27.49 -3.56 -7.23
N SER A 18 -28.70 -3.96 -7.62
CA SER A 18 -29.45 -5.04 -6.98
C SER A 18 -28.75 -6.39 -7.06
N ILE A 19 -28.20 -6.79 -8.22
CA ILE A 19 -27.43 -8.03 -8.41
C ILE A 19 -26.16 -8.04 -7.54
N LEU A 20 -25.54 -6.87 -7.37
CA LEU A 20 -24.38 -6.70 -6.50
C LEU A 20 -24.74 -6.64 -5.01
N ARG A 21 -26.03 -6.57 -4.66
CA ARG A 21 -26.54 -6.37 -3.30
C ARG A 21 -25.98 -5.10 -2.66
N LEU A 22 -25.91 -4.05 -3.46
CA LEU A 22 -25.54 -2.71 -3.01
C LEU A 22 -26.81 -1.90 -2.76
N ASP A 23 -26.72 -0.96 -1.83
CA ASP A 23 -27.86 -0.11 -1.45
C ASP A 23 -28.00 1.06 -2.43
N THR A 24 -26.88 1.59 -2.94
CA THR A 24 -26.87 2.73 -3.86
C THR A 24 -25.82 2.58 -4.95
N ILE A 25 -26.05 3.26 -6.08
CA ILE A 25 -25.10 3.30 -7.21
C ILE A 25 -23.78 4.00 -6.84
N ASP A 26 -23.80 4.89 -5.84
CA ASP A 26 -22.63 5.63 -5.37
C ASP A 26 -21.57 4.73 -4.73
N GLN A 27 -21.96 3.54 -4.29
CA GLN A 27 -21.04 2.51 -3.80
C GLN A 27 -20.19 1.91 -4.93
N ILE A 28 -20.52 2.17 -6.20
CA ILE A 28 -19.73 1.79 -7.37
C ILE A 28 -19.05 3.05 -7.95
N PRO A 29 -17.77 3.28 -7.66
CA PRO A 29 -17.03 4.42 -8.22
C PRO A 29 -17.10 4.47 -9.75
N GLU A 30 -17.25 5.67 -10.31
CA GLU A 30 -17.37 5.89 -11.75
C GLU A 30 -16.20 5.29 -12.54
N VAL A 31 -14.98 5.47 -12.03
CA VAL A 31 -13.76 4.88 -12.61
C VAL A 31 -13.86 3.36 -12.75
N LYS A 32 -14.53 2.67 -11.82
CA LYS A 32 -14.73 1.21 -11.91
C LYS A 32 -15.78 0.87 -12.96
N ARG A 33 -16.86 1.65 -13.07
CA ARG A 33 -17.89 1.49 -14.11
C ARG A 33 -17.26 1.59 -15.49
N GLU A 34 -16.51 2.65 -15.74
CA GLU A 34 -15.79 2.87 -17.00
C GLU A 34 -14.80 1.74 -17.30
N LYS A 35 -14.03 1.29 -16.29
CA LYS A 35 -13.06 0.22 -16.46
C LYS A 35 -13.72 -1.10 -16.86
N VAL A 36 -14.87 -1.43 -16.29
CA VAL A 36 -15.65 -2.62 -16.64
C VAL A 36 -16.26 -2.51 -18.03
N ILE A 37 -16.90 -1.38 -18.36
CA ILE A 37 -17.45 -1.13 -19.71
C ILE A 37 -16.37 -1.27 -20.77
N ASN A 38 -15.21 -0.65 -20.55
CA ASN A 38 -14.08 -0.73 -21.47
C ASN A 38 -13.55 -2.15 -21.61
N LYS A 39 -13.47 -2.90 -20.51
CA LYS A 39 -13.00 -4.30 -20.54
C LYS A 39 -13.97 -5.18 -21.32
N ILE A 40 -15.27 -5.10 -21.03
CA ILE A 40 -16.30 -5.89 -21.71
C ILE A 40 -16.36 -5.54 -23.20
N SER A 41 -16.31 -4.25 -23.54
CA SER A 41 -16.28 -3.77 -24.93
C SER A 41 -15.09 -4.33 -25.71
N LYS A 42 -13.93 -4.45 -25.07
CA LYS A 42 -12.72 -5.05 -25.69
C LYS A 42 -12.82 -6.56 -25.84
N LEU A 43 -13.48 -7.27 -24.92
CA LEU A 43 -13.55 -8.72 -24.92
C LEU A 43 -14.56 -9.27 -25.93
N TYR A 44 -15.75 -8.68 -25.99
CA TYR A 44 -16.86 -9.21 -26.79
C TYR A 44 -17.10 -8.44 -28.09
N GLY A 45 -16.62 -7.20 -28.17
CA GLY A 45 -16.91 -6.28 -29.26
C GLY A 45 -18.32 -5.67 -29.17
N PRO A 46 -18.51 -4.44 -29.67
CA PRO A 46 -19.76 -3.70 -29.50
C PRO A 46 -20.96 -4.35 -30.21
N GLU A 47 -20.75 -4.93 -31.39
CA GLU A 47 -21.83 -5.57 -32.18
C GLU A 47 -22.39 -6.81 -31.47
N SER A 48 -21.51 -7.65 -30.92
CA SER A 48 -21.93 -8.82 -30.15
C SER A 48 -22.74 -8.37 -28.94
N LEU A 49 -22.27 -7.37 -28.20
CA LEU A 49 -22.92 -6.88 -26.97
C LEU A 49 -24.31 -6.31 -27.25
N LEU A 50 -24.52 -5.63 -28.38
CA LEU A 50 -25.85 -5.13 -28.78
C LEU A 50 -26.87 -6.25 -29.05
N SER A 51 -26.43 -7.49 -29.28
CA SER A 51 -27.31 -8.63 -29.53
C SER A 51 -27.78 -9.35 -28.25
N PHE A 52 -27.15 -9.08 -27.10
CA PHE A 52 -27.53 -9.68 -25.82
C PHE A 52 -28.85 -9.10 -25.32
N LYS A 53 -29.57 -9.86 -24.50
CA LYS A 53 -30.70 -9.31 -23.76
C LYS A 53 -30.20 -8.34 -22.70
N PRO A 54 -30.96 -7.27 -22.37
CA PRO A 54 -30.56 -6.32 -21.32
C PRO A 54 -30.21 -6.99 -19.99
N SER A 55 -30.98 -7.99 -19.55
CA SER A 55 -30.71 -8.72 -18.32
C SER A 55 -29.38 -9.50 -18.34
N GLU A 56 -29.00 -10.06 -19.49
CA GLU A 56 -27.75 -10.80 -19.66
C GLU A 56 -26.55 -9.83 -19.65
N LEU A 57 -26.73 -8.63 -20.23
CA LEU A 57 -25.73 -7.56 -20.15
C LEU A 57 -25.54 -7.05 -18.72
N ASP A 58 -26.63 -6.85 -17.99
CA ASP A 58 -26.59 -6.42 -16.60
C ASP A 58 -25.85 -7.46 -15.73
N GLU A 59 -26.16 -8.74 -15.90
CA GLU A 59 -25.47 -9.83 -15.20
C GLU A 59 -23.99 -9.88 -15.56
N LEU A 60 -23.63 -9.71 -16.84
CA LEU A 60 -22.24 -9.69 -17.30
C LEU A 60 -21.46 -8.55 -16.63
N VAL A 61 -22.04 -7.34 -16.63
CA VAL A 61 -21.43 -6.16 -16.00
C VAL A 61 -21.32 -6.34 -14.49
N ALA A 62 -22.37 -6.84 -13.83
CA ALA A 62 -22.38 -7.07 -12.40
C ALA A 62 -21.31 -8.11 -12.00
N ASN A 63 -21.17 -9.20 -12.75
CA ASN A 63 -20.15 -10.22 -12.48
C ASN A 63 -18.73 -9.66 -12.62
N GLU A 64 -18.47 -8.86 -13.65
CA GLU A 64 -17.16 -8.25 -13.85
C GLU A 64 -16.85 -7.19 -12.77
N LEU A 65 -17.83 -6.38 -12.36
CA LEU A 65 -17.69 -5.46 -11.24
C LEU A 65 -17.37 -6.20 -9.93
N ARG A 66 -18.08 -7.31 -9.65
CA ARG A 66 -17.85 -8.13 -8.46
C ARG A 66 -16.42 -8.67 -8.42
N GLU A 67 -15.94 -9.20 -9.53
CA GLU A 67 -14.57 -9.70 -9.67
C GLU A 67 -13.53 -8.59 -9.46
N LEU A 68 -13.77 -7.41 -10.05
CA LEU A 68 -12.88 -6.27 -9.90
C LEU A 68 -12.78 -5.79 -8.44
N MET A 69 -13.92 -5.66 -7.75
CA MET A 69 -13.97 -5.27 -6.33
C MET A 69 -13.30 -6.32 -5.44
N ARG A 70 -13.53 -7.61 -5.70
CA ARG A 70 -12.89 -8.71 -4.95
C ARG A 70 -11.36 -8.67 -5.08
N LYS A 71 -10.84 -8.44 -6.29
CA LYS A 71 -9.40 -8.34 -6.54
C LYS A 71 -8.77 -7.18 -5.80
N GLU A 72 -9.44 -6.03 -5.76
CA GLU A 72 -8.96 -4.85 -5.02
C GLU A 72 -8.92 -5.11 -3.51
N LEU A 73 -9.95 -5.73 -2.92
CA LEU A 73 -9.94 -6.09 -1.51
C LEU A 73 -8.74 -6.99 -1.15
N ILE A 74 -8.45 -7.99 -1.99
CA ILE A 74 -7.29 -8.88 -1.81
C ILE A 74 -5.98 -8.10 -1.92
N MET A 75 -5.86 -7.20 -2.91
CA MET A 75 -4.68 -6.36 -3.08
C MET A 75 -4.44 -5.45 -1.87
N HIS A 76 -5.48 -4.78 -1.38
CA HIS A 76 -5.40 -3.92 -0.20
C HIS A 76 -5.02 -4.70 1.05
N ALA A 77 -5.59 -5.89 1.26
CA ALA A 77 -5.23 -6.76 2.38
C ALA A 77 -3.75 -7.15 2.35
N ARG A 78 -3.24 -7.56 1.18
CA ARG A 78 -1.81 -7.88 0.98
C ARG A 78 -0.91 -6.67 1.20
N GLN A 79 -1.33 -5.49 0.77
CA GLN A 79 -0.55 -4.26 0.95
C GLN A 79 -0.51 -3.84 2.42
N LYS A 80 -1.64 -3.93 3.13
CA LYS A 80 -1.71 -3.70 4.58
C LYS A 80 -0.79 -4.65 5.34
N GLU A 81 -0.81 -5.94 5.00
CA GLU A 81 0.08 -6.94 5.62
C GLU A 81 1.56 -6.61 5.37
N LYS A 82 1.93 -6.17 4.16
CA LYS A 82 3.30 -5.73 3.85
C LYS A 82 3.71 -4.52 4.69
N ILE A 83 2.83 -3.52 4.82
CA ILE A 83 3.09 -2.33 5.63
C ILE A 83 3.24 -2.69 7.11
N GLU A 84 2.35 -3.52 7.64
CA GLU A 84 2.43 -4.00 9.04
C GLU A 84 3.72 -4.77 9.32
N LYS A 85 4.13 -5.66 8.41
CA LYS A 85 5.42 -6.37 8.53
C LYS A 85 6.60 -5.42 8.52
N GLN A 86 6.60 -4.42 7.63
CA GLN A 86 7.65 -3.40 7.59
C GLN A 86 7.69 -2.54 8.85
N MET A 87 6.52 -2.11 9.36
CA MET A 87 6.41 -1.36 10.61
C MET A 87 6.92 -2.19 11.80
N LYS A 88 6.49 -3.45 11.91
CA LYS A 88 6.94 -4.35 12.99
C LYS A 88 8.44 -4.61 12.92
N ALA A 89 9.01 -4.81 11.72
CA ALA A 89 10.45 -4.98 11.54
C ALA A 89 11.22 -3.71 11.93
N ARG A 90 10.73 -2.52 11.55
CA ARG A 90 11.32 -1.22 11.95
C ARG A 90 11.19 -0.92 13.44
N MET A 91 10.17 -1.44 14.11
CA MET A 91 9.98 -1.33 15.57
C MET A 91 10.70 -2.41 16.38
N SER A 92 11.22 -3.45 15.74
CA SER A 92 11.97 -4.54 16.40
C SER A 92 13.21 -4.08 17.17
N PRO A 93 14.02 -3.11 16.68
CA PRO A 93 15.14 -2.55 17.44
C PRO A 93 14.69 -1.82 18.71
N PHE A 94 13.53 -1.17 18.69
CA PHE A 94 12.98 -0.42 19.84
C PHE A 94 12.36 -1.32 20.91
N LYS A 95 11.95 -2.54 20.57
CA LYS A 95 11.44 -3.53 21.54
C LYS A 95 12.55 -4.30 22.26
N ASN A 96 13.71 -4.47 21.62
CA ASN A 96 14.87 -5.17 22.19
C ASN A 96 15.91 -4.21 22.80
N GLN A 97 15.81 -2.90 22.59
CA GLN A 97 16.39 -1.93 23.51
C GLN A 97 15.57 -1.98 24.79
N GLY A 98 15.97 -2.86 25.71
CA GLY A 98 15.39 -2.94 27.05
C GLY A 98 15.24 -1.53 27.62
N VAL A 99 14.10 -1.28 28.27
CA VAL A 99 13.82 -0.03 28.99
C VAL A 99 15.12 0.45 29.62
N MET A 100 15.75 1.48 29.02
CA MET A 100 16.91 2.10 29.63
C MET A 100 16.38 2.64 30.94
N ARG A 101 16.72 1.96 32.04
CA ARG A 101 16.50 2.47 33.39
C ARG A 101 17.42 3.65 33.52
N ILE A 102 16.94 4.81 33.08
CA ILE A 102 17.55 6.08 33.38
C ILE A 102 17.32 6.28 34.87
N ASP A 103 18.38 6.16 35.65
CA ASP A 103 18.32 6.44 37.08
C ASP A 103 18.18 7.96 37.24
N MET A 104 16.98 8.44 37.64
CA MET A 104 16.70 9.88 37.71
C MET A 104 17.59 10.62 38.72
N ASN A 105 18.23 9.88 39.63
CA ASN A 105 19.20 10.46 40.56
C ASN A 105 20.51 10.87 39.86
N GLU A 106 20.88 10.25 38.73
CA GLU A 106 22.08 10.64 37.96
C GLU A 106 21.84 11.89 37.12
N ILE A 107 20.61 12.09 36.61
CA ILE A 107 20.26 13.23 35.75
C ILE A 107 20.11 14.53 36.53
N LYS A 108 19.74 14.45 37.81
CA LYS A 108 19.34 15.60 38.62
C LYS A 108 20.47 16.63 38.82
N ASP A 109 21.72 16.18 38.81
CA ASP A 109 22.89 17.03 39.05
C ASP A 109 23.72 17.31 37.77
N MET A 110 23.26 16.86 36.60
CA MET A 110 23.98 17.06 35.33
C MET A 110 23.64 18.40 34.67
N ASN A 111 24.68 19.06 34.15
CA ASN A 111 24.51 20.27 33.35
C ASN A 111 23.95 19.94 31.94
N PRO A 112 23.33 20.92 31.23
CA PRO A 112 22.64 20.67 29.96
C PRO A 112 23.53 20.01 28.89
N ASP A 113 24.81 20.39 28.85
CA ASP A 113 25.80 19.83 27.92
C ASP A 113 26.17 18.38 28.25
N GLU A 114 26.15 18.01 29.54
CA GLU A 114 26.40 16.65 30.00
C GLU A 114 25.21 15.74 29.76
N LEU A 115 24.00 16.28 29.90
CA LEU A 115 22.75 15.62 29.54
C LEU A 115 22.75 15.23 28.07
N MET A 116 23.09 16.18 27.18
CA MET A 116 23.17 15.93 25.74
C MET A 116 24.25 14.90 25.39
N LYS A 117 25.40 14.92 26.07
CA LYS A 117 26.45 13.89 25.91
C LYS A 117 26.00 12.52 26.43
N PHE A 118 25.25 12.47 27.52
CA PHE A 118 24.73 11.24 28.10
C PHE A 118 23.72 10.59 27.16
N PHE A 119 22.73 11.35 26.69
CA PHE A 119 21.74 10.88 25.73
C PHE A 119 22.37 10.49 24.40
N SER A 120 23.32 11.26 23.86
CA SER A 120 24.01 10.91 22.61
C SER A 120 24.85 9.64 22.74
N LYS A 121 25.58 9.44 23.86
CA LYS A 121 26.32 8.19 24.14
C LYS A 121 25.39 6.99 24.33
N GLN A 122 24.24 7.17 24.99
CA GLN A 122 23.23 6.12 25.13
C GLN A 122 22.61 5.75 23.79
N LEU A 123 22.25 6.74 22.97
CA LEU A 123 21.65 6.53 21.65
C LEU A 123 22.64 5.88 20.66
N MET A 124 23.94 6.20 20.77
CA MET A 124 25.03 5.62 19.97
C MET A 124 25.65 4.33 20.57
N GLY A 125 24.99 3.70 21.55
CA GLY A 125 25.52 2.60 22.37
C GLY A 125 26.67 1.76 21.77
N LYS A 126 27.83 1.83 22.45
CA LYS A 126 28.97 0.89 22.40
C LYS A 126 29.47 0.47 21.01
N LYS A 127 30.25 1.34 20.35
CA LYS A 127 31.49 0.84 19.74
C LYS A 127 32.47 0.64 20.88
N LYS A 128 32.85 -0.61 21.14
CA LYS A 128 34.01 -0.89 21.97
C LYS A 128 35.22 -0.31 21.23
N ASP A 129 35.99 0.49 21.94
CA ASP A 129 37.38 0.74 21.62
C ASP A 129 38.09 -0.63 21.58
N ASP A 130 38.52 -1.05 20.41
CA ASP A 130 39.75 -1.85 20.26
C ASP A 130 40.69 -0.94 19.49
N ASP A 131 41.60 -0.31 20.24
CA ASP A 131 42.83 0.25 19.69
C ASP A 131 43.65 -0.91 19.14
N GLN A 132 43.81 -0.96 17.81
CA GLN A 132 44.97 -1.58 17.19
C GLN A 132 45.25 -0.88 15.85
N ASP A 133 46.32 -0.07 15.87
CA ASP A 133 47.09 0.29 14.70
C ASP A 133 47.43 -0.98 13.91
N ASP A 134 47.16 -1.01 12.60
CA ASP A 134 48.21 -1.28 11.61
C ASP A 134 47.73 -0.92 10.20
N ASP A 135 48.65 -0.34 9.45
CA ASP A 135 48.53 0.08 8.06
C ASP A 135 48.09 -1.07 7.13
N ASN A 136 47.30 -0.78 6.08
CA ASN A 136 47.74 -0.89 4.68
C ASN A 136 46.58 -0.70 3.67
N ASP A 137 46.91 -0.03 2.58
CA ASP A 137 46.10 0.34 1.43
C ASP A 137 45.30 -0.80 0.76
N LYS A 138 44.03 -0.51 0.37
CA LYS A 138 43.61 -0.62 -1.05
C LYS A 138 42.20 -0.08 -1.33
N TYR A 139 42.17 0.94 -2.18
CA TYR A 139 41.18 1.23 -3.21
C TYR A 139 40.13 0.13 -3.45
N SER A 140 38.84 0.50 -3.42
CA SER A 140 38.14 0.91 -4.65
C SER A 140 36.69 1.29 -4.36
N GLU A 141 36.32 2.44 -4.91
CA GLU A 141 34.98 2.97 -5.10
C GLU A 141 33.89 1.91 -5.34
N ASP A 142 32.75 2.10 -4.67
CA ASP A 142 31.48 2.06 -5.39
C ASP A 142 30.48 3.03 -4.77
N LYS A 143 30.49 4.25 -5.33
CA LYS A 143 29.41 5.22 -5.18
C LYS A 143 28.24 4.73 -6.04
N ASN A 144 27.26 4.08 -5.41
CA ASN A 144 25.91 4.03 -5.96
C ASN A 144 24.91 4.56 -4.92
N SER A 145 25.01 5.88 -4.71
CA SER A 145 23.96 6.67 -4.11
C SER A 145 22.81 6.82 -5.11
N TYR A 146 21.74 6.06 -4.93
CA TYR A 146 20.41 6.48 -5.40
C TYR A 146 19.58 6.82 -4.17
N TYR A 147 19.27 8.11 -4.01
CA TYR A 147 18.18 8.58 -3.17
C TYR A 147 17.23 9.44 -4.01
N ILE A 148 15.96 9.27 -3.64
CA ILE A 148 14.71 9.93 -4.08
C ILE A 148 14.78 11.44 -3.89
#